data_AF-A0A085F130-F1
#
_entry.id   AF-A0A085F130-F1
#
_cell.length_a   1.000
_cell.length_b   1.000
_cell.length_c   1.000
_cell.angle_alpha   90.00
_cell.angle_beta   90.00
_cell.angle_gamma   90.00
#
_symmetry.space_group_name_H-M   'P 1'
#
loop_
_entity.id
_entity.type
_entity.pdbx_description
1 polymer ?
#
loop_
_entity_poly.entity_id
_entity_poly.type
_entity_poly.pdbx_seq_one_letter_code
_entity_poly.pdbx_strand_id
1 'polypeptide(L)'
;MRNRCVPLYRRLARIATACLFVAPALVACATGSPPSRAPQEIAGAAVPSAEERIERLDKNAMQAAVADGLSTGLALSSGALEMNPLVPTSPVGIIVLTGAKIGLVKYADRLPEDEKRMLIKSSSSLWTGAAVNNLMVLLSAPSPVAIAAGLVAGVLWWQHSARVYERANREIAARRETPAPQAAPRQVAAVSVAP
;
A
#
# COMPACT_ATOMS: atom_id res chain seq x y z
N MET A 1 24.81 41.23 1.93
CA MET A 1 24.56 39.81 2.29
C MET A 1 23.14 39.29 1.96
N ARG A 2 22.38 39.85 1.00
CA ARG A 2 20.94 39.51 0.82
C ARG A 2 20.52 38.60 -0.35
N ASN A 3 21.43 38.13 -1.22
CA ASN A 3 21.02 37.49 -2.48
C ASN A 3 21.31 35.98 -2.63
N ARG A 4 21.60 35.24 -1.56
CA ARG A 4 21.93 33.79 -1.67
C ARG A 4 20.75 32.82 -1.44
N CYS A 5 19.56 33.28 -1.06
CA CYS A 5 18.43 32.38 -0.73
C CYS A 5 17.56 31.94 -1.92
N VAL A 6 17.53 32.71 -3.02
CA VAL A 6 16.69 32.42 -4.20
C VAL A 6 17.03 31.10 -4.94
N PRO A 7 18.30 30.68 -5.12
CA PRO A 7 18.61 29.47 -5.88
C PRO A 7 18.21 28.18 -5.15
N LEU A 8 18.14 28.20 -3.81
CA LEU A 8 17.78 27.03 -3.01
C LEU A 8 16.28 26.69 -3.17
N TYR A 9 15.42 27.71 -3.10
CA TYR A 9 13.97 27.54 -3.22
C TYR A 9 13.57 27.04 -4.62
N ARG A 10 14.24 27.53 -5.67
CA ARG A 10 14.01 27.09 -7.05
C ARG A 10 14.46 25.64 -7.30
N ARG A 11 15.52 25.19 -6.64
CA ARG A 11 15.96 23.78 -6.68
C ARG A 11 14.99 22.88 -5.93
N LEU A 12 14.56 23.27 -4.73
CA LEU A 12 13.59 22.50 -3.94
C LEU A 12 12.23 22.40 -4.64
N ALA A 13 11.74 23.48 -5.26
CA ALA A 13 10.50 23.46 -6.04
C ALA A 13 10.59 22.52 -7.26
N ARG A 14 11.74 22.51 -7.96
CA ARG A 14 11.97 21.59 -9.09
C ARG A 14 12.06 20.13 -8.65
N ILE A 15 12.74 19.85 -7.53
CA ILE A 15 12.81 18.49 -6.97
C ILE A 15 11.42 18.04 -6.53
N ALA A 16 10.69 18.87 -5.77
CA ALA A 16 9.33 18.55 -5.33
C ALA A 16 8.37 18.30 -6.53
N THR A 17 8.48 19.11 -7.58
CA THR A 17 7.68 18.91 -8.81
C THR A 17 8.08 17.62 -9.52
N ALA A 18 9.37 17.33 -9.66
CA ALA A 18 9.85 16.08 -10.24
C ALA A 18 9.39 14.87 -9.42
N CYS A 19 9.44 14.92 -8.09
CA CYS A 19 8.94 13.85 -7.23
C CYS A 19 7.44 13.61 -7.41
N LEU A 20 6.63 14.67 -7.52
CA LEU A 20 5.18 14.59 -7.75
C LEU A 20 4.82 13.94 -9.10
N PHE A 21 5.63 14.15 -10.14
CA PHE A 21 5.38 13.58 -11.47
C PHE A 21 6.03 12.21 -11.71
N VAL A 22 7.15 11.91 -11.04
CA VAL A 22 7.90 10.66 -11.25
C VAL A 22 7.44 9.54 -10.29
N ALA A 23 6.93 9.88 -9.10
CA ALA A 23 6.47 8.88 -8.14
C ALA A 23 5.39 7.92 -8.68
N PRO A 24 4.37 8.36 -9.45
CA PRO A 24 3.38 7.45 -10.03
C PRO A 24 3.99 6.51 -11.06
N ALA A 25 4.96 6.98 -11.85
CA ALA A 25 5.64 6.18 -12.86
C ALA A 25 6.57 5.13 -12.22
N LEU A 26 7.31 5.49 -11.17
CA LEU A 26 8.17 4.53 -10.45
C LEU A 26 7.34 3.47 -9.70
N VAL A 27 6.20 3.86 -9.12
CA VAL A 27 5.25 2.90 -8.52
C VAL A 27 4.63 1.99 -9.58
N ALA A 28 4.29 2.52 -10.77
CA ALA A 28 3.77 1.70 -11.88
C ALA A 28 4.84 0.72 -12.44
N CYS A 29 6.09 1.17 -12.56
CA CYS A 29 7.19 0.32 -13.03
C CYS A 29 7.56 -0.78 -12.02
N ALA A 30 7.56 -0.48 -10.72
CA ALA A 30 7.87 -1.46 -9.67
C ALA A 30 6.76 -2.50 -9.47
N THR A 31 5.51 -2.18 -9.81
CA THR A 31 4.36 -3.08 -9.63
C THR A 31 4.07 -3.95 -10.86
N GLY A 32 4.84 -3.82 -11.95
CA GLY A 32 4.60 -4.52 -13.22
C GLY A 32 3.22 -4.28 -13.81
N SER A 33 2.49 -3.32 -13.25
CA SER A 33 1.11 -3.02 -13.61
C SER A 33 1.17 -1.84 -14.57
N PRO A 34 0.71 -2.00 -15.83
CA PRO A 34 0.72 -0.88 -16.77
C PRO A 34 -0.02 0.30 -16.12
N PRO A 35 0.48 1.54 -16.26
CA PRO A 35 -0.16 2.72 -15.69
C PRO A 35 -1.61 2.67 -16.09
N SER A 36 -2.49 2.57 -15.08
CA SER A 36 -3.93 2.50 -15.27
C SER A 36 -4.30 3.67 -16.17
N ARG A 37 -4.63 3.36 -17.43
CA ARG A 37 -5.03 4.36 -18.42
C ARG A 37 -6.10 5.23 -17.76
N ALA A 38 -6.03 6.54 -18.01
CA ALA A 38 -7.07 7.51 -17.68
C ALA A 38 -8.45 6.86 -17.85
N PRO A 39 -9.43 7.16 -16.96
CA PRO A 39 -10.68 6.42 -16.85
C PRO A 39 -11.34 6.31 -18.22
N GLN A 40 -11.09 5.19 -18.91
CA GLN A 40 -11.95 4.75 -19.97
C GLN A 40 -13.21 4.33 -19.22
N GLU A 41 -14.28 5.09 -19.44
CA GLU A 41 -15.66 4.67 -19.24
C GLU A 41 -15.88 3.36 -20.02
N ILE A 42 -15.34 2.26 -19.50
CA ILE A 42 -15.84 0.93 -19.84
C ILE A 42 -17.10 0.80 -19.00
N ALA A 43 -18.19 1.33 -19.55
CA ALA A 43 -19.54 1.10 -19.06
C ALA A 43 -19.74 -0.42 -19.00
N GLY A 44 -19.63 -0.99 -17.79
CA GLY A 44 -19.78 -2.43 -17.55
C GLY A 44 -18.64 -3.11 -16.78
N ALA A 45 -17.56 -2.42 -16.40
CA ALA A 45 -16.59 -3.02 -15.48
C ALA A 45 -17.26 -3.23 -14.11
N ALA A 46 -17.52 -4.50 -13.75
CA ALA A 46 -18.08 -4.88 -12.47
C ALA A 46 -17.25 -4.24 -11.34
N VAL A 47 -17.93 -3.56 -10.41
CA VAL A 47 -17.29 -3.01 -9.21
C VAL A 47 -16.62 -4.18 -8.48
N PRO A 48 -15.30 -4.13 -8.23
CA PRO A 48 -14.61 -5.23 -7.56
C PRO A 48 -15.22 -5.50 -6.20
N SER A 49 -15.32 -6.78 -5.83
CA SER A 49 -15.95 -7.18 -4.58
C SER A 49 -15.19 -6.63 -3.35
N ALA A 50 -15.84 -6.64 -2.19
CA ALA A 50 -15.19 -6.26 -0.93
C ALA A 50 -13.95 -7.13 -0.66
N GLU A 51 -14.06 -8.42 -0.94
CA GLU A 51 -13.02 -9.43 -0.79
C GLU A 51 -11.84 -9.16 -1.72
N GLU A 52 -12.11 -8.88 -3.01
CA GLU A 52 -11.07 -8.52 -3.98
C GLU A 52 -10.32 -7.25 -3.59
N ARG A 53 -11.00 -6.27 -3.00
CA ARG A 53 -10.36 -5.03 -2.55
C ARG A 53 -9.47 -5.25 -1.34
N ILE A 54 -9.87 -6.11 -0.40
CA ILE A 54 -9.02 -6.53 0.73
C ILE A 54 -7.80 -7.29 0.21
N GLU A 55 -7.98 -8.24 -0.71
CA GLU A 55 -6.89 -9.01 -1.30
C GLU A 55 -5.88 -8.10 -2.03
N ARG A 56 -6.36 -7.05 -2.72
CA ARG A 56 -5.47 -6.05 -3.32
C ARG A 56 -4.65 -5.30 -2.27
N LEU A 57 -5.20 -4.97 -1.11
CA LEU A 57 -4.45 -4.32 -0.04
C LEU A 57 -3.35 -5.23 0.52
N ASP A 58 -3.63 -6.51 0.69
CA ASP A 58 -2.63 -7.50 1.13
C ASP A 58 -1.48 -7.61 0.11
N LYS A 59 -1.81 -7.66 -1.19
CA LYS A 59 -0.81 -7.63 -2.27
C LYS A 59 0.00 -6.32 -2.26
N ASN A 60 -0.65 -5.18 -2.00
CA ASN A 60 0.02 -3.89 -1.92
C ASN A 60 0.99 -3.82 -0.73
N ALA A 61 0.69 -4.47 0.41
CA ALA A 61 1.60 -4.51 1.55
C ALA A 61 2.90 -5.27 1.24
N MET A 62 2.79 -6.38 0.50
CA MET A 62 3.96 -7.11 -0.02
C MET A 62 4.78 -6.22 -0.96
N GLN A 63 4.11 -5.53 -1.89
CA GLN A 63 4.78 -4.59 -2.80
C GLN A 63 5.46 -3.44 -2.07
N ALA A 64 4.81 -2.88 -1.02
CA ALA A 64 5.40 -1.84 -0.19
C ALA A 64 6.65 -2.33 0.54
N ALA A 65 6.64 -3.56 1.08
CA ALA A 65 7.81 -4.16 1.71
C ALA A 65 8.98 -4.31 0.74
N VAL A 66 8.70 -4.77 -0.49
CA VAL A 66 9.70 -4.93 -1.55
C VAL A 66 10.22 -3.57 -2.01
N ALA A 67 9.33 -2.62 -2.28
CA ALA A 67 9.70 -1.26 -2.68
C ALA A 67 10.56 -0.58 -1.64
N ASP A 68 10.23 -0.73 -0.35
CA ASP A 68 11.03 -0.22 0.75
C ASP A 68 12.43 -0.88 0.76
N GLY A 69 12.51 -2.20 0.71
CA GLY A 69 13.79 -2.93 0.64
C GLY A 69 14.67 -2.52 -0.54
N LEU A 70 14.08 -2.38 -1.74
CA LEU A 70 14.78 -1.92 -2.93
C LEU A 70 15.23 -0.46 -2.79
N SER A 71 14.38 0.41 -2.26
CA SER A 71 14.71 1.82 -2.05
C SER A 71 15.85 1.99 -1.03
N THR A 72 15.87 1.19 0.04
CA THR A 72 16.97 1.13 1.01
C THR A 72 18.24 0.65 0.34
N GLY A 73 18.17 -0.43 -0.46
CA GLY A 73 19.29 -0.93 -1.26
C GLY A 73 19.91 0.14 -2.16
N LEU A 74 19.07 0.86 -2.90
CA LEU A 74 19.53 1.93 -3.78
C LEU A 74 20.13 3.10 -2.99
N ALA A 75 19.47 3.53 -1.91
CA ALA A 75 19.97 4.61 -1.05
C ALA A 75 21.35 4.26 -0.45
N LEU A 76 21.52 3.07 0.09
CA LEU A 76 22.80 2.60 0.64
C LEU A 76 23.88 2.48 -0.45
N SER A 77 23.53 1.97 -1.63
CA SER A 77 24.47 1.90 -2.77
C SER A 77 24.93 3.27 -3.26
N SER A 78 24.14 4.32 -3.04
CA SER A 78 24.49 5.72 -3.39
C SER A 78 25.39 6.40 -2.35
N GLY A 79 25.82 5.68 -1.31
CA GLY A 79 26.70 6.20 -0.25
C GLY A 79 25.97 6.85 0.91
N ALA A 80 24.66 6.59 1.09
CA ALA A 80 23.96 7.01 2.29
C ALA A 80 24.56 6.28 3.51
N LEU A 81 25.00 7.06 4.51
CA LEU A 81 25.48 6.50 5.78
C LEU A 81 24.30 6.19 6.68
N GLU A 82 24.09 4.90 6.95
CA GLU A 82 23.08 4.45 7.91
C GLU A 82 23.60 4.66 9.33
N MET A 83 23.01 5.61 10.07
CA MET A 83 23.41 5.90 11.44
C MET A 83 22.87 4.87 12.46
N ASN A 84 22.13 3.85 12.01
CA ASN A 84 21.58 2.83 12.89
C ASN A 84 22.47 1.56 12.89
N PRO A 85 23.22 1.28 13.97
CA PRO A 85 24.09 0.10 14.03
C PRO A 85 23.33 -1.23 14.06
N LEU A 86 22.01 -1.20 14.27
CA LEU A 86 21.15 -2.40 14.28
C LEU A 86 20.68 -2.80 12.88
N VAL A 87 20.80 -1.91 11.88
CA VAL A 87 20.44 -2.25 10.51
C VAL A 87 21.74 -2.62 9.78
N PRO A 88 21.94 -3.90 9.44
CA PRO A 88 23.09 -4.29 8.66
C PRO A 88 23.01 -3.65 7.27
N THR A 89 23.87 -2.65 7.04
CA THR A 89 24.06 -1.95 5.75
C THR A 89 24.61 -2.84 4.65
N SER A 90 25.00 -4.07 5.00
CA SER A 90 25.49 -5.04 4.03
C SER A 90 24.35 -5.46 3.08
N PRO A 91 24.66 -5.78 1.81
CA PRO A 91 23.65 -6.31 0.88
C PRO A 91 22.88 -7.52 1.43
N VAL A 92 23.57 -8.37 2.20
CA VAL A 92 22.97 -9.50 2.91
C VAL A 92 21.97 -9.03 3.98
N GLY A 93 22.31 -7.99 4.74
CA GLY A 93 21.44 -7.38 5.74
C GLY A 93 20.12 -6.87 5.16
N ILE A 94 20.18 -6.22 3.99
CA ILE A 94 19.00 -5.71 3.28
C ILE A 94 18.10 -6.86 2.81
N ILE A 95 18.70 -7.93 2.27
CA ILE A 95 17.96 -9.14 1.87
C ILE A 95 17.27 -9.77 3.08
N VAL A 96 17.98 -9.91 4.20
CA VAL A 96 17.43 -10.46 5.44
C VAL A 96 16.29 -9.59 5.98
N LEU A 97 16.46 -8.27 6.00
CA LEU A 97 15.42 -7.33 6.45
C LEU A 97 14.19 -7.39 5.55
N THR A 98 14.39 -7.43 4.24
CA THR A 98 13.29 -7.57 3.27
C THR A 98 12.58 -8.90 3.46
N GLY A 99 13.33 -9.99 3.62
CA GLY A 99 12.80 -11.31 3.95
C GLY A 99 12.02 -11.33 5.25
N ALA A 100 12.48 -10.63 6.29
CA ALA A 100 11.77 -10.49 7.56
C ALA A 100 10.44 -9.74 7.40
N LYS A 101 10.39 -8.66 6.59
CA LYS A 101 9.14 -7.96 6.26
C LYS A 101 8.16 -8.85 5.52
N ILE A 102 8.63 -9.60 4.52
CA ILE A 102 7.83 -10.60 3.79
C ILE A 102 7.32 -11.68 4.76
N GLY A 103 8.18 -12.15 5.66
CA GLY A 103 7.84 -13.10 6.71
C GLY A 103 6.77 -12.57 7.65
N LEU A 104 6.80 -11.28 8.00
CA LEU A 104 5.78 -10.62 8.81
C LEU A 104 4.43 -10.58 8.10
N VAL A 105 4.40 -10.30 6.79
CA VAL A 105 3.17 -10.36 5.99
C VAL A 105 2.61 -11.78 5.96
N LYS A 106 3.45 -12.80 5.75
CA LYS A 106 3.03 -14.20 5.81
C LYS A 106 2.57 -14.64 7.19
N TYR A 107 3.16 -14.09 8.26
CA TYR A 107 2.71 -14.36 9.62
C TYR A 107 1.33 -13.77 9.88
N ALA A 108 1.01 -12.61 9.28
CA ALA A 108 -0.30 -11.99 9.37
C ALA A 108 -1.44 -12.91 8.88
N ASP A 109 -1.17 -13.79 7.92
CA ASP A 109 -2.16 -14.77 7.42
C ASP A 109 -2.57 -15.82 8.48
N ARG A 110 -1.83 -15.93 9.59
CA ARG A 110 -2.18 -16.82 10.70
C ARG A 110 -2.92 -16.13 11.84
N LEU A 111 -3.06 -14.81 11.78
CA LEU A 111 -3.74 -14.03 12.81
C LEU A 111 -5.25 -14.00 12.56
N PRO A 112 -6.06 -13.76 13.61
CA PRO A 112 -7.47 -13.41 13.45
C PRO A 112 -7.63 -12.22 12.50
N GLU A 113 -8.74 -12.20 11.76
CA GLU A 113 -8.97 -11.23 10.68
C GLU A 113 -8.81 -9.76 11.14
N ASP A 114 -9.25 -9.41 12.34
CA ASP A 114 -9.11 -8.06 12.89
C ASP A 114 -7.64 -7.68 13.18
N GLU A 115 -6.87 -8.61 13.72
CA GLU A 115 -5.44 -8.42 13.98
C GLU A 115 -4.62 -8.40 12.69
N LYS A 116 -4.94 -9.31 11.74
CA LYS A 116 -4.34 -9.33 10.40
C LYS A 116 -4.49 -7.97 9.73
N ARG A 117 -5.71 -7.42 9.70
CA ARG A 117 -5.99 -6.12 9.05
C ARG A 117 -5.22 -4.99 9.72
N MET A 118 -5.17 -4.97 11.05
CA MET A 118 -4.42 -3.95 11.78
C MET A 118 -2.92 -4.05 11.47
N LEU A 119 -2.37 -5.26 11.45
CA LEU A 119 -0.96 -5.50 11.16
C LEU A 119 -0.60 -5.09 9.72
N ILE A 120 -1.37 -5.54 8.72
CA ILE A 120 -1.16 -5.22 7.30
C ILE A 120 -1.30 -3.72 7.04
N LYS A 121 -2.31 -3.07 7.63
CA LYS A 121 -2.52 -1.63 7.52
C LYS A 121 -1.35 -0.83 8.12
N SER A 122 -0.87 -1.24 9.30
CA SER A 122 0.24 -0.58 10.00
C SER A 122 1.56 -0.77 9.27
N SER A 123 1.87 -2.01 8.88
CA SER A 123 3.12 -2.33 8.20
C SER A 123 3.20 -1.69 6.82
N SER A 124 2.13 -1.76 6.02
CA SER A 124 2.10 -1.12 4.70
C SER A 124 2.27 0.39 4.79
N SER A 125 1.57 1.06 5.72
CA SER A 125 1.74 2.50 5.97
C SER A 125 3.18 2.86 6.34
N LEU A 126 3.79 2.10 7.24
CA LEU A 126 5.14 2.35 7.71
C LEU A 126 6.16 2.14 6.60
N TRP A 127 6.06 1.05 5.85
CA TRP A 127 6.98 0.75 4.74
C TRP A 127 6.78 1.70 3.56
N THR A 128 5.55 2.12 3.24
CA THR A 128 5.32 3.16 2.24
C THR A 128 5.98 4.48 2.65
N GLY A 129 5.86 4.88 3.92
CA GLY A 129 6.52 6.09 4.40
C GLY A 129 8.05 5.99 4.36
N ALA A 130 8.61 4.84 4.76
CA ALA A 130 10.04 4.58 4.69
C ALA A 130 10.55 4.58 3.23
N ALA A 131 9.83 3.94 2.31
CA ALA A 131 10.17 3.92 0.89
C ALA A 131 10.21 5.33 0.28
N VAL A 132 9.22 6.18 0.61
CA VAL A 132 9.20 7.58 0.15
C VAL A 132 10.35 8.39 0.76
N ASN A 133 10.69 8.17 2.03
CA ASN A 133 11.85 8.80 2.66
C ASN A 133 13.15 8.42 1.92
N ASN A 134 13.39 7.12 1.71
CA ASN A 134 14.57 6.61 1.00
C ASN A 134 14.65 7.16 -0.44
N LEU A 135 13.51 7.23 -1.13
CA LEU A 135 13.44 7.81 -2.47
C LEU A 135 13.78 9.31 -2.46
N MET A 136 13.30 10.07 -1.47
CA MET A 136 13.64 11.49 -1.35
C MET A 136 15.12 11.70 -1.03
N VAL A 137 15.72 10.85 -0.20
CA VAL A 137 17.18 10.86 0.06
C VAL A 137 17.95 10.56 -1.23
N LEU A 138 17.53 9.56 -2.00
CA LEU A 138 18.13 9.22 -3.29
C LEU A 138 18.07 10.41 -4.27
N LEU A 139 16.98 11.19 -4.24
CA LEU A 139 16.81 12.42 -5.01
C LEU A 139 17.53 13.64 -4.39
N SER A 140 18.44 13.42 -3.44
CA SER A 140 19.22 14.44 -2.75
C SER A 140 18.38 15.50 -2.04
N ALA A 141 17.19 15.14 -1.57
CA ALA A 141 16.41 16.02 -0.71
C ALA A 141 17.10 16.18 0.65
N PRO A 142 17.01 17.36 1.30
CA PRO A 142 17.50 17.52 2.67
C PRO A 142 16.81 16.54 3.63
N SER A 143 17.56 15.94 4.57
CA SER A 143 17.03 14.91 5.47
C SER A 143 15.73 15.28 6.19
N PRO A 144 15.55 16.52 6.72
CA PRO A 144 14.28 16.91 7.33
C PRO A 144 13.09 16.87 6.35
N VAL A 145 13.32 17.19 5.08
CA VAL A 145 12.30 17.17 4.03
C VAL A 145 11.95 15.73 3.66
N ALA A 146 12.94 14.84 3.53
CA ALA A 146 12.73 13.43 3.24
C ALA A 146 11.93 12.73 4.35
N ILE A 147 12.27 12.98 5.62
CA ILE A 147 11.54 12.47 6.78
C ILE A 147 10.09 12.97 6.78
N ALA A 148 9.87 14.27 6.59
CA ALA A 148 8.53 14.84 6.56
C ALA A 148 7.68 14.26 5.41
N ALA A 149 8.26 14.11 4.22
CA ALA A 149 7.60 13.51 3.07
C ALA A 149 7.21 12.05 3.32
N GLY A 150 8.12 11.25 3.91
CA GLY A 150 7.83 9.88 4.30
C GLY A 150 6.70 9.76 5.33
N LEU A 151 6.71 10.61 6.37
CA LEU A 151 5.63 10.63 7.37
C LEU A 151 4.28 10.99 6.76
N VAL A 152 4.23 12.02 5.90
CA VAL A 152 2.99 12.42 5.21
C VAL A 152 2.48 11.29 4.32
N ALA A 153 3.36 10.65 3.55
CA ALA A 153 2.99 9.53 2.69
C ALA A 153 2.43 8.35 3.49
N GLY A 154 3.06 8.00 4.61
CA GLY A 154 2.56 6.95 5.51
C GLY A 154 1.17 7.29 6.06
N VAL A 155 0.97 8.50 6.61
CA VAL A 155 -0.33 8.92 7.14
C VAL A 155 -1.43 8.91 6.08
N LEU A 156 -1.15 9.39 4.87
CA LEU A 156 -2.10 9.36 3.75
C LEU A 156 -2.45 7.92 3.37
N TRP A 157 -1.47 7.02 3.35
CA TRP A 157 -1.68 5.60 3.07
C TRP A 157 -2.52 4.92 4.15
N TRP A 158 -2.24 5.19 5.43
CA TRP A 158 -3.03 4.71 6.55
C TRP A 158 -4.50 5.14 6.45
N GLN A 159 -4.75 6.42 6.16
CA GLN A 159 -6.11 6.93 6.02
C GLN A 159 -6.83 6.31 4.82
N HIS A 160 -6.12 6.12 3.70
CA HIS A 160 -6.67 5.49 2.51
C HIS A 160 -7.09 4.03 2.80
N SER A 161 -6.18 3.24 3.35
CA SER A 161 -6.42 1.83 3.69
C SER A 161 -7.52 1.68 4.75
N ALA A 162 -7.56 2.54 5.78
CA ALA A 162 -8.65 2.56 6.77
C ALA A 162 -10.03 2.71 6.12
N ARG A 163 -10.19 3.67 5.19
CA ARG A 163 -11.46 3.89 4.47
C ARG A 163 -11.86 2.69 3.62
N VAL A 164 -10.91 2.01 3.00
CA VAL A 164 -11.17 0.81 2.18
C VAL A 164 -11.68 -0.32 3.08
N TYR A 165 -11.03 -0.57 4.22
CA TYR A 165 -11.49 -1.59 5.17
C TYR A 165 -12.87 -1.27 5.75
N GLU A 166 -13.14 -0.01 6.13
CA GLU A 166 -14.46 0.40 6.63
C GLU A 166 -15.59 0.19 5.61
N ARG A 167 -15.33 0.43 4.33
CA ARG A 167 -16.30 0.17 3.26
C ARG A 167 -16.51 -1.33 3.06
N ALA A 168 -15.44 -2.10 3.01
CA ALA A 168 -15.53 -3.55 2.89
C ALA A 168 -16.30 -4.18 4.07
N ASN A 169 -16.08 -3.70 5.29
CA ASN A 169 -16.81 -4.16 6.48
C ASN A 169 -18.30 -3.86 6.40
N ARG A 170 -18.67 -2.65 5.97
CA ARG A 170 -20.07 -2.28 5.77
C ARG A 170 -20.76 -3.16 4.74
N GLU A 171 -20.08 -3.47 3.63
CA GLU A 171 -20.63 -4.34 2.60
C GLU A 171 -20.79 -5.79 3.06
N ILE A 172 -19.84 -6.33 3.81
CA ILE A 172 -19.93 -7.67 4.40
C ILE A 172 -21.08 -7.74 5.41
N ALA A 173 -21.24 -6.71 6.25
CA ALA A 173 -22.34 -6.61 7.20
C ALA A 173 -23.70 -6.57 6.48
N ALA A 174 -23.85 -5.70 5.48
CA ALA A 174 -25.09 -5.60 4.69
C ALA A 174 -25.48 -6.92 4.00
N ARG A 175 -24.50 -7.69 3.52
CA ARG A 175 -24.73 -9.03 2.94
C ARG A 175 -25.21 -10.05 3.97
N ARG A 176 -24.76 -9.95 5.22
CA ARG A 176 -25.20 -10.83 6.32
C ARG A 176 -26.61 -10.47 6.80
N GLU A 177 -26.95 -9.20 6.77
CA GLU A 177 -28.27 -8.69 7.16
C GLU A 177 -29.35 -8.93 6.09
N THR A 178 -28.98 -9.22 4.84
CA THR A 178 -29.95 -9.59 3.81
C THR A 178 -30.29 -11.07 4.00
N PRO A 179 -31.44 -11.43 4.64
CA PRO A 179 -31.81 -12.82 4.80
C PRO A 179 -31.86 -13.47 3.41
N ALA A 180 -31.28 -14.67 3.28
CA ALA A 180 -31.43 -15.46 2.06
C ALA A 180 -32.92 -15.46 1.68
N PRO A 181 -33.27 -15.25 0.40
CA PRO A 181 -34.67 -15.31 -0.02
C PRO A 181 -35.21 -16.61 0.54
N GLN A 182 -36.12 -16.52 1.52
CA GLN A 182 -36.71 -17.71 2.10
C GLN A 182 -37.23 -18.49 0.92
N ALA A 183 -36.61 -19.64 0.63
CA ALA A 183 -36.98 -20.45 -0.51
C ALA A 183 -38.49 -20.62 -0.43
N ALA A 184 -39.20 -20.04 -1.40
CA ALA A 184 -40.66 -20.00 -1.38
C ALA A 184 -41.13 -21.40 -1.00
N PRO A 185 -42.02 -21.54 0.01
CA PRO A 185 -42.37 -22.83 0.58
C PRO A 185 -42.64 -23.76 -0.59
N ARG A 186 -41.80 -24.79 -0.72
CA ARG A 186 -41.86 -25.76 -1.81
C ARG A 186 -43.31 -26.23 -1.77
N GLN A 187 -44.11 -25.80 -2.75
CA GLN A 187 -45.47 -26.29 -2.85
C GLN A 187 -45.31 -27.78 -3.06
N VAL A 188 -45.52 -28.55 -2.00
CA VAL A 188 -45.52 -29.99 -2.05
C VAL A 188 -46.76 -30.28 -2.87
N ALA A 189 -46.58 -30.46 -4.17
CA ALA A 189 -47.65 -30.87 -5.06
C ALA A 189 -48.26 -32.10 -4.43
N ALA A 190 -49.50 -31.98 -3.97
CA ALA A 190 -50.24 -33.08 -3.39
C ALA A 190 -50.28 -34.19 -4.44
N VAL A 191 -49.48 -35.24 -4.22
CA VAL A 191 -49.55 -36.45 -5.02
C VAL A 191 -50.89 -37.09 -4.66
N SER A 192 -51.89 -36.81 -5.47
CA SER A 192 -53.19 -37.46 -5.41
C SER A 192 -53.01 -38.92 -5.79
N VAL A 193 -52.98 -39.81 -4.79
CA VAL A 193 -53.07 -41.26 -5.02
C VAL A 193 -54.54 -41.55 -5.35
N ALA A 194 -54.80 -41.86 -6.63
CA ALA A 194 -56.11 -42.33 -7.05
C ALA A 194 -56.35 -43.78 -6.55
N PRO A 195 -57.59 -44.14 -6.18
CA PRO A 195 -57.97 -45.46 -5.68
C PRO A 195 -57.98 -46.55 -6.76
#